data_AF-A0A6G0VZ02-F1
#
_entry.id   AF-A0A6G0VZ02-F1
#
_cell.length_a   1.000
_cell.length_b   1.000
_cell.length_c   1.000
_cell.angle_alpha   90.00
_cell.angle_beta   90.00
_cell.angle_gamma   90.00
#
_symmetry.space_group_name_H-M   'P 1'
#
loop_
_entity.id
_entity.type
_entity.pdbx_description
1 polymer ?
#
loop_
_entity_poly.entity_id
_entity_poly.type
_entity_poly.pdbx_seq_one_letter_code
_entity_poly.pdbx_strand_id
1 'polypeptide(L)' 'MVYKCLYCGSTSKNNDDAVSFHRFPKDQRRYLWLDSLGLSNAGMWDKICSRHFNPQHFIVGG' A
#
# COMPACT_ATOMS: atom_id res chain seq x y z
N MET A 1 5.95 -15.02 -6.19
CA MET A 1 4.73 -14.38 -5.68
C MET A 1 4.61 -13.01 -6.35
N VAL A 2 3.53 -12.73 -7.08
CA VAL A 2 3.32 -11.40 -7.67
C VAL A 2 2.54 -10.56 -6.66
N TYR A 3 3.07 -9.40 -6.27
CA TYR A 3 2.32 -8.47 -5.43
C TYR A 3 1.48 -7.55 -6.32
N LYS A 4 0.21 -7.34 -5.95
CA LYS A 4 -0.70 -6.42 -6.63
C LYS A 4 -1.11 -5.32 -5.66
N CYS A 5 -1.11 -4.09 -6.12
CA CYS A 5 -1.68 -2.96 -5.40
C CYS A 5 -3.20 -3.05 -5.44
N LEU A 6 -3.85 -3.00 -4.29
CA LEU A 6 -5.32 -3.03 -4.17
C LEU A 6 -5.95 -1.80 -4.83
N TYR A 7 -5.30 -0.63 -4.73
CA TYR A 7 -5.86 0.63 -5.20
C TYR A 7 -5.71 0.85 -6.72
N CYS A 8 -4.50 0.72 -7.27
CA CYS A 8 -4.25 0.99 -8.69
C CYS A 8 -4.05 -0.27 -9.55
N GLY A 9 -4.08 -1.46 -8.96
CA GLY A 9 -3.83 -2.71 -9.69
C GLY A 9 -2.38 -2.92 -10.13
N SER A 10 -1.45 -2.02 -9.79
CA SER A 10 -0.03 -2.17 -10.13
C SER A 10 0.53 -3.49 -9.63
N THR A 11 1.25 -4.22 -10.49
CA THR A 11 1.88 -5.49 -10.14
C THR A 11 3.39 -5.35 -10.07
N SER A 12 4.03 -6.09 -9.16
CA SER A 12 5.50 -6.13 -9.03
C SER A 12 6.22 -6.71 -10.24
N LYS A 13 5.48 -7.29 -11.19
CA LYS A 13 6.02 -7.94 -12.39
C LYS A 13 6.15 -6.97 -13.58
N ASN A 14 5.42 -5.85 -13.53
CA ASN A 14 5.24 -4.97 -14.68
C ASN A 14 5.71 -3.53 -14.40
N ASN A 15 6.22 -3.25 -13.21
CA ASN A 15 6.67 -1.93 -12.80
C ASN A 15 8.01 -2.07 -12.09
N ASP A 16 9.00 -1.37 -12.64
CA ASP A 16 10.17 -0.75 -12.04
C ASP A 16 10.52 -1.23 -10.62
N ASP A 17 11.71 -1.85 -10.47
CA ASP A 17 12.28 -2.38 -9.23
C ASP A 17 12.21 -1.43 -8.00
N ALA A 18 11.91 -0.14 -8.20
CA ALA A 18 11.76 0.84 -7.13
C ALA A 18 10.39 0.82 -6.40
N VAL A 19 9.40 0.04 -6.85
CA VAL A 19 8.06 0.04 -6.21
C VAL A 19 7.98 -0.99 -5.08
N SER A 20 7.91 -0.49 -3.85
CA SER A 20 7.67 -1.31 -2.64
C SER A 20 6.19 -1.52 -2.39
N PHE A 21 5.80 -2.71 -1.90
CA PHE A 21 4.41 -3.04 -1.58
C PHE A 21 4.21 -3.17 -0.07
N HIS A 22 3.48 -2.23 0.50
CA HIS A 22 3.21 -2.15 1.94
C HIS A 22 1.87 -2.83 2.26
N ARG A 23 1.85 -3.66 3.30
CA ARG A 23 0.62 -4.23 3.83
C ARG A 23 -0.12 -3.18 4.64
N PHE A 24 -1.43 -3.34 4.76
CA PHE A 24 -2.20 -2.53 5.69
C PHE A 24 -1.69 -2.72 7.12
N PRO A 25 -1.55 -1.63 7.89
CA PRO A 25 -1.21 -1.72 9.31
C PRO A 25 -2.31 -2.47 10.08
N LYS A 26 -1.98 -3.02 11.25
CA LYS A 26 -2.98 -3.61 12.16
C LYS A 26 -3.66 -2.59 13.07
N ASP A 27 -3.14 -1.37 13.13
CA ASP A 27 -3.65 -0.30 13.98
C ASP A 27 -4.85 0.42 13.35
N GLN A 28 -5.43 1.38 14.08
CA GLN A 28 -6.49 2.29 13.60
C GLN A 28 -6.13 3.01 12.28
N ARG A 29 -4.82 3.14 11.99
CA ARG A 29 -4.30 3.66 10.71
C ARG A 29 -4.83 2.90 9.49
N ARG A 30 -5.23 1.62 9.66
CA ARG A 30 -5.88 0.83 8.62
C ARG A 30 -7.17 1.49 8.13
N TYR A 31 -8.00 1.98 9.05
CA TYR A 31 -9.24 2.66 8.70
C TYR A 31 -8.97 3.97 7.98
N LEU A 32 -7.97 4.74 8.41
CA LEU A 32 -7.55 5.96 7.71
C LEU A 32 -7.06 5.68 6.28
N TRP A 33 -6.32 4.59 6.08
CA TRP A 33 -5.91 4.17 4.75
C TRP A 33 -7.11 3.79 3.89
N LEU A 34 -7.98 2.93 4.40
CA LEU A 34 -9.21 2.50 3.72
C LEU A 34 -10.08 3.71 3.33
N ASP A 35 -10.31 4.62 4.26
CA ASP A 35 -11.08 5.85 4.06
C ASP A 35 -10.43 6.78 3.01
N SER A 36 -9.12 7.04 3.13
CA SER A 36 -8.37 7.86 2.16
C SER A 36 -8.38 7.29 0.74
N LEU A 37 -8.55 5.97 0.61
CA LEU A 37 -8.58 5.26 -0.67
C LEU A 37 -10.01 4.99 -1.16
N GLY A 38 -11.03 5.30 -0.36
CA GLY A 38 -12.42 4.97 -0.65
C GLY A 38 -12.70 3.46 -0.70
N LEU A 39 -11.96 2.66 0.06
CA LEU A 39 -12.08 1.21 0.11
C LEU A 39 -12.88 0.78 1.35
N SER A 40 -13.88 -0.09 1.18
CA SER A 40 -14.67 -0.59 2.32
C SER A 40 -13.90 -1.60 3.20
N ASN A 41 -12.99 -2.38 2.61
CA ASN A 41 -12.21 -3.37 3.33
C ASN A 41 -10.94 -3.75 2.58
N ALA A 42 -9.92 -4.21 3.32
CA ALA A 42 -8.70 -4.80 2.79
C ALA A 42 -8.43 -6.15 3.45
N GLY A 43 -8.19 -7.18 2.64
CA GLY A 43 -7.74 -8.49 3.07
C GLY A 43 -6.32 -8.49 3.64
N MET A 44 -5.94 -9.59 4.27
CA MET A 44 -4.61 -9.79 4.87
C MET A 44 -3.48 -9.79 3.82
N TRP A 45 -3.82 -10.16 2.58
CA TRP A 45 -2.90 -10.21 1.45
C TRP A 45 -2.90 -8.94 0.61
N ASP A 46 -3.81 -8.01 0.92
CA ASP A 46 -3.90 -6.75 0.19
C ASP A 46 -2.75 -5.83 0.57
N LYS A 47 -2.18 -5.23 -0.46
CA LYS A 47 -1.05 -4.34 -0.35
C LYS A 47 -1.28 -3.09 -1.16
N ILE A 48 -0.56 -2.05 -0.83
CA ILE A 48 -0.55 -0.81 -1.59
C ILE A 48 0.88 -0.51 -1.99
N CYS A 49 1.05 -0.07 -3.24
CA CYS A 49 2.37 0.30 -3.73
C CYS A 49 2.83 1.65 -3.15
N SER A 50 4.14 1.80 -3.00
CA SER A 50 4.81 3.02 -2.51
C SER A 50 4.45 4.27 -3.32
N ARG A 51 3.94 4.13 -4.55
CA ARG A 51 3.47 5.25 -5.39
C ARG A 51 2.26 6.00 -4.82
N HIS A 52 1.45 5.37 -3.97
CA HIS A 52 0.32 6.03 -3.29
C HIS A 52 0.71 6.63 -1.94
N PHE A 53 1.97 6.45 -1.55
CA PHE A 53 2.50 7.05 -0.34
C PHE A 53 3.47 8.14 -0.77
N ASN A 54 3.28 9.34 -0.24
CA ASN A 54 4.29 10.36 -0.44
C ASN A 54 5.58 9.91 0.26
N PRO A 55 6.74 9.89 -0.43
CA PRO A 55 8.02 9.54 0.16
C PRO A 55 8.35 10.41 1.39
N GLN A 56 7.80 11.63 1.44
CA GLN A 56 7.95 12.57 2.56
C GLN A 56 7.22 12.14 3.85
N HIS A 57 6.24 11.24 3.75
CA HIS A 57 5.52 10.69 4.91
C HIS A 57 6.03 9.30 5.31
N PHE A 58 7.05 8.77 4.63
CA PHE A 58 7.78 7.62 5.15
C PHE A 58 8.64 8.10 6.30
N ILE A 59 8.24 7.72 7.51
CA ILE A 59 9.05 7.91 8.71
C ILE A 59 10.25 6.95 8.59
N VAL A 60 11.34 7.43 7.99
CA VAL A 60 12.67 6.84 8.13
C VAL A 60 13.17 7.26 9.50
N GLY A 61 13.25 6.30 10.42
CA GLY A 61 13.89 6.50 11.71
C GLY A 61 12.92 6.72 12.88
N GLY A 62 12.84 5.68 13.72
CA GLY A 62 12.65 5.77 15.15
C GLY A 62 13.55 4.72 15.77
#